data_AF-A0A5S9XHD5-F1
#
_entry.id   AF-A0A5S9XHD5-F1
#
_cell.length_a   1.000
_cell.length_b   1.000
_cell.length_c   1.000
_cell.angle_alpha   90.00
_cell.angle_beta   90.00
_cell.angle_gamma   90.00
#
_symmetry.space_group_name_H-M   'P 1'
#
loop_
_entity.id
_entity.type
_entity.pdbx_description
1 polymer ?
#
loop_
_entity_poly.entity_id
_entity_poly.type
_entity_poly.pdbx_seq_one_letter_code
_entity_poly.pdbx_strand_id
1 'polypeptide(L)'
;MIIKGIGKLKTKALVVFKLDEEANAVYTQDMGDLFIYLTKSDPLCVPTNSWIPLPPNRVLILDVDESRRVSLCRTTSVVESGSHG
;
A
#
# COMPACT_ATOMS: atom_id res chain seq x y z
N MET A 1 -2.67 -13.93 -21.73
CA MET A 1 -1.46 -13.40 -22.40
C MET A 1 -0.30 -13.57 -21.43
N ILE A 2 0.66 -14.44 -21.76
CA ILE A 2 1.85 -14.72 -20.95
C ILE A 2 3.00 -13.92 -21.55
N ILE A 3 3.58 -13.01 -20.76
CA ILE A 3 4.89 -12.46 -21.04
C ILE A 3 5.87 -13.45 -20.41
N LYS A 4 6.66 -14.13 -21.24
CA LYS A 4 7.60 -15.21 -20.86
C LYS A 4 8.46 -14.77 -19.66
N GLY A 5 8.24 -15.40 -18.50
CA GLY A 5 9.19 -15.40 -17.38
C GLY A 5 8.86 -14.54 -16.15
N ILE A 6 7.79 -13.74 -16.15
CA ILE A 6 7.40 -12.96 -14.96
C ILE A 6 6.05 -13.47 -14.46
N GLY A 7 6.05 -14.20 -13.34
CA GLY A 7 4.82 -14.63 -12.71
C GLY A 7 4.03 -13.41 -12.23
N LYS A 8 2.79 -13.26 -12.67
CA LYS A 8 1.90 -12.19 -12.21
C LYS A 8 1.51 -12.45 -10.75
N LEU A 9 2.21 -11.84 -9.82
CA LEU A 9 1.85 -11.84 -8.40
C LEU A 9 0.67 -10.88 -8.20
N LYS A 10 -0.34 -11.34 -7.47
CA LYS A 10 -1.49 -10.50 -7.10
C LYS A 10 -1.50 -10.32 -5.60
N THR A 11 -1.38 -9.07 -5.15
CA THR A 11 -1.50 -8.71 -3.74
C THR A 11 -2.91 -9.05 -3.25
N LYS A 12 -3.02 -9.92 -2.23
CA LYS A 12 -4.32 -10.33 -1.65
C LYS A 12 -4.73 -9.48 -0.45
N ALA A 13 -3.78 -9.15 0.41
CA ALA A 13 -4.00 -8.39 1.61
C ALA A 13 -2.71 -7.64 1.97
N LEU A 14 -2.88 -6.53 2.70
CA LEU A 14 -1.78 -5.77 3.28
C LEU A 14 -2.08 -5.58 4.77
N VAL A 15 -1.07 -5.82 5.59
CA VAL A 15 -1.13 -5.68 7.05
C VAL A 15 0.06 -4.83 7.50
N VAL A 16 -0.13 -4.04 8.54
CA VAL A 16 0.91 -3.18 9.09
C VAL A 16 1.21 -3.64 10.52
N PHE A 17 2.49 -3.63 10.86
CA PHE A 17 2.96 -3.87 12.21
C PHE A 17 3.77 -2.66 12.66
N LYS A 18 3.50 -2.18 13.88
CA LYS A 18 4.30 -1.16 14.56
C LYS A 18 5.15 -1.86 15.61
N LEU A 19 6.40 -1.44 15.74
CA LEU A 19 7.27 -1.89 16.82
C LEU A 19 6.85 -1.17 18.11
N ASP A 20 6.65 -1.94 19.17
CA ASP A 20 6.49 -1.39 20.52
C ASP A 20 7.84 -1.02 21.14
N GLU A 21 7.83 -0.61 22.41
CA GLU A 21 9.03 -0.17 23.14
C GLU A 21 10.05 -1.31 23.35
N GLU A 22 9.61 -2.56 23.32
CA GLU A 22 10.44 -3.76 23.44
C GLU A 22 10.84 -4.34 22.08
N ALA A 23 10.55 -3.62 20.99
CA ALA A 23 10.76 -4.02 19.60
C ALA A 23 9.93 -5.25 19.15
N ASN A 24 8.79 -5.51 19.79
CA ASN A 24 7.83 -6.50 19.31
C ASN A 24 6.99 -5.92 18.17
N ALA A 25 6.75 -6.73 17.15
CA ALA A 25 5.86 -6.38 16.05
C ALA A 25 4.39 -6.55 16.45
N VAL A 26 3.69 -5.43 16.67
CA VAL A 26 2.27 -5.41 17.05
C VAL A 26 1.43 -4.97 15.85
N TYR A 27 0.38 -5.72 15.56
CA TYR A 27 -0.54 -5.38 14.47
C TYR A 27 -1.17 -4.00 14.68
N THR A 28 -1.19 -3.19 13.63
CA THR A 28 -1.84 -1.87 13.62
C THR A 28 -2.50 -1.61 12.27
N GLN A 29 -3.55 -0.79 12.27
CA GLN A 29 -4.12 -0.18 11.05
C GLN A 29 -3.76 1.31 10.94
N ASP A 30 -3.04 1.81 11.93
CA ASP A 30 -2.62 3.19 12.04
C ASP A 30 -1.11 3.28 11.85
N MET A 31 -0.72 3.91 10.74
CA MET A 31 0.63 4.30 10.39
C MET A 31 0.94 5.73 10.88
N GLY A 32 -0.05 6.44 11.43
CA GLY A 32 0.05 7.85 11.75
C GLY A 32 0.19 8.71 10.50
N ASP A 33 1.07 9.71 10.57
CA ASP A 33 1.30 10.69 9.52
C ASP A 33 2.25 10.20 8.40
N LEU A 34 2.03 8.96 7.94
CA LEU A 34 2.88 8.30 6.95
C LEU A 34 2.10 7.80 5.73
N PHE A 35 2.80 7.86 4.59
CA PHE A 35 2.45 7.21 3.34
C PHE A 35 3.53 6.23 2.94
N ILE A 36 3.14 5.02 2.55
CA ILE A 36 4.06 4.04 1.97
C ILE A 36 3.76 3.87 0.49
N TYR A 37 4.81 3.98 -0.32
CA TYR A 37 4.83 3.58 -1.71
C TYR A 37 5.53 2.22 -1.80
N LEU A 38 4.82 1.21 -2.27
CA LEU A 38 5.42 -0.08 -2.63
C LEU A 38 5.63 -0.06 -4.13
N THR A 39 6.86 0.18 -4.56
CA THR A 39 7.22 0.11 -5.99
C THR A 39 7.77 -1.27 -6.33
N LYS A 40 7.88 -1.59 -7.62
CA LYS A 40 8.54 -2.81 -8.09
C LYS A 40 9.99 -2.94 -7.57
N SER A 41 10.70 -1.83 -7.47
CA SER A 41 12.12 -1.84 -7.07
C SER A 41 12.28 -1.81 -5.56
N ASP A 42 11.69 -0.80 -4.91
CA ASP A 42 11.88 -0.57 -3.47
C ASP A 42 10.66 0.09 -2.81
N PRO A 43 10.43 -0.17 -1.50
CA PRO A 43 9.47 0.57 -0.71
C PRO A 43 10.01 1.96 -0.32
N LEU A 44 9.15 2.98 -0.38
CA LEU A 44 9.44 4.34 0.06
C LEU A 44 8.44 4.78 1.12
N CYS A 45 8.91 5.27 2.26
CA CYS A 45 8.09 5.85 3.32
C CYS A 45 8.22 7.37 3.27
N VAL A 46 7.10 8.09 3.13
CA VAL A 46 7.09 9.55 3.09
C VAL A 46 6.11 10.11 4.12
N PRO A 47 6.44 11.25 4.75
CA PRO A 47 5.51 11.93 5.66
C PRO A 47 4.26 12.47 4.94
N THR A 48 3.14 12.55 5.65
CA THR A 48 1.87 13.12 5.14
C THR A 48 1.94 14.61 4.84
N ASN A 49 2.91 15.32 5.40
CA ASN A 49 3.15 16.75 5.13
C ASN A 49 3.87 17.00 3.78
N SER A 50 4.16 15.95 3.01
CA SER A 50 4.70 16.08 1.65
C SER A 50 3.65 16.69 0.72
N TRP A 51 4.10 17.29 -0.40
CA TRP A 51 3.29 18.06 -1.37
C TRP A 51 2.03 17.36 -1.95
N ILE A 52 1.77 16.11 -1.59
CA ILE A 52 0.66 15.32 -2.10
C ILE A 52 -0.43 15.28 -1.03
N PRO A 53 -1.62 15.87 -1.28
CA PRO A 53 -2.74 15.86 -0.35
C PRO A 53 -3.43 14.49 -0.36
N LEU A 54 -2.73 13.47 0.13
CA LEU A 54 -3.33 12.19 0.46
C LEU A 54 -3.76 12.24 1.93
N PRO A 55 -4.87 11.60 2.32
CA PRO A 55 -5.23 11.46 3.72
C PRO A 55 -4.54 10.21 4.32
N PRO A 56 -4.17 10.24 5.61
CA PRO A 56 -3.26 9.29 6.27
C PRO A 56 -3.73 7.82 6.17
N ASN A 57 -2.87 6.90 6.61
CA ASN A 57 -3.19 5.46 6.66
C ASN A 57 -3.48 4.87 5.27
N ARG A 58 -2.63 5.23 4.30
CA ARG A 58 -2.70 4.70 2.93
C ARG A 58 -1.38 4.13 2.47
N VAL A 59 -1.50 3.04 1.72
CA VAL A 59 -0.41 2.43 0.97
C VAL A 59 -0.73 2.51 -0.52
N LEU A 60 0.22 3.01 -1.30
CA LEU A 60 0.16 3.03 -2.75
C LEU A 60 1.06 1.92 -3.31
N ILE A 61 0.46 0.97 -4.01
CA ILE A 61 1.18 -0.07 -4.75
C ILE A 61 1.36 0.43 -6.17
N LEU A 62 2.61 0.55 -6.61
CA LEU A 62 3.04 0.99 -7.94
C LEU A 62 3.95 -0.07 -8.55
N ASP A 63 3.35 -1.12 -9.08
CA ASP A 63 4.02 -2.10 -9.93
C ASP A 63 3.74 -1.79 -11.41
N VAL A 64 4.58 -2.31 -12.31
CA VAL A 64 4.43 -2.19 -13.77
C VAL A 64 3.04 -2.66 -14.22
N ASP A 65 2.48 -3.65 -13.54
CA ASP A 65 1.19 -4.26 -13.86
C ASP A 65 0.07 -3.95 -12.83
N GLU A 66 0.36 -3.20 -11.77
CA GLU A 66 -0.58 -2.91 -10.68
C GLU A 66 -0.41 -1.50 -10.10
N SER A 67 -1.40 -0.64 -10.30
CA SER A 67 -1.55 0.61 -9.53
C SER A 67 -2.75 0.49 -8.61
N ARG A 68 -2.52 0.46 -7.28
CA ARG A 68 -3.60 0.36 -6.28
C ARG A 68 -3.37 1.27 -5.09
N ARG A 69 -4.46 1.87 -4.62
CA ARG A 69 -4.53 2.58 -3.34
C ARG A 69 -5.22 1.68 -2.34
N VAL A 70 -4.53 1.36 -1.25
CA VAL A 70 -5.07 0.59 -0.14
C VAL A 70 -5.23 1.52 1.05
N SER A 71 -6.46 1.67 1.55
CA SER A 71 -6.71 2.34 2.81
C SER A 71 -6.66 1.31 3.93
N LEU A 72 -5.98 1.64 5.02
CA LEU A 72 -5.90 0.78 6.20
C LEU A 72 -7.09 0.97 7.15
N CYS A 73 -7.87 2.05 6.98
CA CYS A 73 -9.10 2.28 7.72
C CYS A 73 -10.07 1.11 7.53
N ARG A 74 -10.85 0.79 8.57
CA ARG A 74 -11.83 -0.31 8.55
C ARG A 74 -12.96 -0.03 7.56
N THR A 75 -12.71 -0.29 6.28
CA THR A 75 -13.73 -0.31 5.24
C THR A 75 -13.44 -1.49 4.34
N THR A 76 -14.38 -2.44 4.34
CA THR A 76 -14.51 -3.50 3.35
C THR A 76 -14.14 -2.96 1.97
N SER A 77 -13.05 -3.47 1.38
CA SER A 77 -12.51 -2.95 0.13
C SER A 77 -13.54 -3.11 -0.98
N VAL A 78 -14.32 -2.06 -1.27
CA VAL A 78 -15.03 -1.94 -2.54
C VAL A 78 -13.94 -1.70 -3.57
N VAL A 79 -13.70 -2.71 -4.39
CA VAL A 79 -12.80 -2.61 -5.54
C VAL A 79 -13.49 -1.70 -6.54
N GLU A 80 -13.16 -0.41 -6.56
CA GLU A 80 -13.48 0.43 -7.70
C GLU A 80 -12.59 -0.01 -8.86
N SER A 81 -13.18 -0.80 -9.76
CA SER A 81 -12.65 -1.12 -11.06
C SER A 81 -12.56 0.15 -11.90
N GLY A 82 -11.34 0.57 -12.22
CA GLY A 82 -11.09 1.65 -13.16
C GLY A 82 -11.67 1.31 -14.54
N SER A 83 -12.55 2.18 -15.04
CA SER A 83 -12.98 2.21 -16.44
C SER A 83 -11.84 2.78 -17.29
N HIS A 84 -11.33 2.02 -18.24
CA HIS A 84 -10.60 2.57 -19.38
C HIS A 84 -11.61 2.75 -20.50
N GLY A 85 -11.79 4.00 -20.93
CA GLY A 85 -12.40 4.33 -22.23
C GLY A 85 -11.39 4.19 -23.36
#